data_AF-A0A9E2PY92-F1
#
_entry.id   AF-A0A9E2PY92-F1
#
_cell.length_a   1.000
_cell.length_b   1.000
_cell.length_c   1.000
_cell.angle_alpha   90.00
_cell.angle_beta   90.00
_cell.angle_gamma   90.00
#
_symmetry.space_group_name_H-M   'P 1'
#
loop_
_entity.id
_entity.type
_entity.pdbx_description
1 polymer ?
#
loop_
_entity_poly.entity_id
_entity_poly.type
_entity_poly.pdbx_seq_one_letter_code
_entity_poly.pdbx_strand_id
1 'polypeptide(L)'
;CSPMGKAGLLRHYKEDWPFVEVKTGSELSTGRYNLAFLETPMLHWPDSLMTYLKEEQILFSSDGFGAHMASSEHFDDRLPAFPLPYARQLKKYYANILMPFGALITQLFAKIAQLGLTFKIIAPDHGLIYRRNIDWVLAAYQKWAAGIPEPKALVIYDTMWHSTELLAHEFLQGLTDAGVEAQLHHLRRTHPSDIITEVLDAGLLLFGSPTLNNQMFPTMGEFLTYLKGLAPKNKAAAAFGSFGWSGQAVGLITKELEAMKLKVVHEGFKVKYIPEAGELAAARALGEKLARENLK
;
A
#
# COMPACT_ATOMS: atom_id res chain seq x y z
N CYS A 1 27.54 -6.72 8.11
CA CYS A 1 26.40 -5.84 7.75
C CYS A 1 26.60 -5.30 6.34
N SER A 2 25.58 -4.70 5.71
CA SER A 2 25.76 -4.00 4.44
C SER A 2 26.65 -2.75 4.62
N PRO A 3 27.26 -2.20 3.54
CA PRO A 3 28.03 -0.96 3.64
C PRO A 3 27.23 0.22 4.20
N MET A 4 25.95 0.34 3.82
CA MET A 4 25.05 1.36 4.37
C MET A 4 24.72 1.10 5.84
N GLY A 5 24.61 -0.17 6.25
CA GLY A 5 24.40 -0.54 7.64
C GLY A 5 25.58 -0.13 8.52
N LYS A 6 26.82 -0.39 8.08
CA LYS A 6 28.01 0.10 8.79
C LYS A 6 28.02 1.63 8.91
N ALA A 7 27.78 2.33 7.81
CA ALA A 7 27.73 3.80 7.81
C ALA A 7 26.65 4.35 8.76
N GLY A 8 25.47 3.73 8.81
CA GLY A 8 24.38 4.09 9.70
C GLY A 8 24.72 3.84 11.18
N LEU A 9 25.21 2.64 11.50
CA LEU A 9 25.57 2.24 12.86
C LEU A 9 26.69 3.13 13.43
N LEU A 10 27.73 3.42 12.64
CA LEU A 10 28.81 4.33 13.06
C LEU A 10 28.29 5.75 13.36
N ARG A 11 27.33 6.25 12.58
CA ARG A 11 26.73 7.58 12.82
C ARG A 11 25.83 7.60 14.05
N HIS A 12 25.07 6.53 14.27
CA HIS A 12 24.09 6.45 15.36
C HIS A 12 24.77 6.19 16.70
N TYR A 13 25.58 5.13 16.78
CA TYR A 13 26.21 4.68 18.03
C TYR A 13 27.55 5.36 18.29
N LYS A 14 28.24 5.85 17.25
CA LYS A 14 29.56 6.50 17.37
C LYS A 14 30.62 5.60 18.00
N GLU A 15 30.45 4.29 17.90
CA GLU A 15 31.38 3.26 18.36
C GLU A 15 31.98 2.50 17.17
N ASP A 16 33.28 2.23 17.22
CA ASP A 16 34.00 1.49 16.18
C ASP A 16 34.09 -0.01 16.53
N TRP A 17 32.98 -0.72 16.36
CA TRP A 17 32.93 -2.18 16.49
C TRP A 17 33.61 -2.86 15.28
N PRO A 18 34.06 -4.13 15.41
CA PRO A 18 34.74 -4.86 14.33
C PRO A 18 33.76 -5.30 13.23
N PHE A 19 33.16 -4.34 12.52
CA PHE A 19 32.20 -4.59 11.45
C PHE A 19 32.87 -5.21 10.22
N VAL A 20 32.28 -6.29 9.74
CA VAL A 20 32.58 -6.86 8.41
C VAL A 20 31.47 -6.47 7.44
N GLU A 21 31.85 -5.74 6.39
CA GLU A 21 30.95 -5.38 5.30
C GLU A 21 30.72 -6.58 4.38
N VAL A 22 29.47 -6.83 4.03
CA VAL A 22 29.08 -7.89 3.09
C VAL A 22 28.30 -7.29 1.94
N LYS A 23 28.47 -7.87 0.76
CA LYS A 23 27.75 -7.51 -0.46
C LYS A 23 26.95 -8.71 -0.97
N THR A 24 26.13 -8.49 -1.98
CA THR A 24 25.50 -9.59 -2.71
C THR A 24 26.56 -10.59 -3.15
N GLY A 25 26.37 -11.87 -2.79
CA GLY A 25 27.30 -12.95 -3.14
C GLY A 25 28.49 -13.12 -2.19
N SER A 26 28.65 -12.24 -1.20
CA SER A 26 29.51 -12.54 -0.05
C SER A 26 28.99 -13.76 0.71
N GLU A 27 29.90 -14.51 1.33
CA GLU A 27 29.57 -15.72 2.08
C GLU A 27 30.28 -15.75 3.43
N LEU A 28 29.61 -16.34 4.41
CA LEU A 28 30.14 -16.64 5.73
C LEU A 28 29.96 -18.13 6.02
N SER A 29 31.07 -18.85 6.14
CA SER A 29 31.05 -20.25 6.58
C SER A 29 31.10 -20.33 8.09
N THR A 30 30.22 -21.14 8.68
CA THR A 30 30.25 -21.52 10.10
C THR A 30 30.80 -22.94 10.28
N GLY A 31 31.53 -23.46 9.30
CA GLY A 31 31.98 -24.85 9.22
C GLY A 31 30.94 -25.74 8.53
N ARG A 32 29.85 -26.08 9.24
CA ARG A 32 28.78 -26.94 8.70
C ARG A 32 27.87 -26.23 7.68
N TYR A 33 27.69 -24.93 7.84
CA TYR A 33 26.69 -24.15 7.11
C TYR A 33 27.35 -22.95 6.43
N ASN A 34 26.76 -22.52 5.32
CA ASN A 34 27.20 -21.35 4.56
C ASN A 34 26.05 -20.35 4.41
N LEU A 35 26.27 -19.16 4.96
CA LEU A 35 25.36 -18.02 4.84
C LEU A 35 25.79 -17.17 3.64
N ALA A 36 24.93 -17.04 2.65
CA ALA A 36 25.08 -16.11 1.55
C ALA A 36 24.29 -14.83 1.81
N PHE A 37 24.81 -13.69 1.35
CA PHE A 37 24.17 -12.40 1.56
C PHE A 37 23.59 -11.84 0.25
N LEU A 38 22.43 -11.19 0.36
CA LEU A 38 21.72 -10.55 -0.75
C LEU A 38 21.35 -9.11 -0.35
N GLU A 39 22.01 -8.12 -0.93
CA GLU A 39 21.68 -6.72 -0.69
C GLU A 39 20.31 -6.39 -1.32
N THR A 40 19.47 -5.73 -0.53
CA THR A 40 18.11 -5.32 -0.88
C THR A 40 17.88 -3.85 -0.50
N PRO A 41 18.76 -2.92 -0.94
CA PRO A 41 18.69 -1.53 -0.52
C PRO A 41 17.32 -0.92 -0.88
N MET A 42 16.80 -0.12 0.04
CA MET A 42 15.46 0.47 0.00
C MET A 42 14.30 -0.55 0.07
N LEU A 43 14.55 -1.79 0.52
CA LEU A 43 13.52 -2.79 0.85
C LEU A 43 13.56 -3.16 2.34
N HIS A 44 13.21 -2.25 3.26
CA HIS A 44 12.69 -0.90 3.02
C HIS A 44 13.64 0.24 3.42
N TRP A 45 14.86 -0.07 3.86
CA TRP A 45 15.87 0.92 4.26
C TRP A 45 17.14 0.82 3.39
N PRO A 46 17.97 1.88 3.33
CA PRO A 46 19.22 1.86 2.55
C PRO A 46 20.17 0.72 2.89
N ASP A 47 20.11 0.21 4.12
CA ASP A 47 20.96 -0.85 4.66
C ASP A 47 20.38 -2.27 4.59
N SER A 48 19.13 -2.41 4.13
CA SER A 48 18.41 -3.68 4.05
C SER A 48 19.21 -4.76 3.30
N LEU A 49 19.27 -5.94 3.93
CA LEU A 49 20.07 -7.09 3.55
C LEU A 49 19.31 -8.36 3.93
N MET A 50 19.23 -9.32 3.01
CA MET A 50 18.72 -10.67 3.31
C MET A 50 19.88 -11.64 3.47
N THR A 51 19.68 -12.66 4.29
CA THR A 51 20.65 -13.75 4.50
C THR A 51 20.03 -15.07 4.06
N TYR A 52 20.77 -15.86 3.31
CA TYR A 52 20.33 -17.14 2.78
C TYR A 52 21.24 -18.25 3.28
N LEU A 53 20.68 -19.22 4.01
CA LEU A 53 21.37 -20.43 4.44
C LEU A 53 21.28 -21.48 3.34
N LYS A 54 22.41 -21.76 2.67
CA LYS A 54 22.43 -22.54 1.42
C LYS A 54 21.97 -23.97 1.58
N GLU A 55 22.50 -24.68 2.58
CA GLU A 55 22.30 -26.12 2.74
C GLU A 55 20.84 -26.46 3.06
N GLU A 56 20.18 -25.60 3.85
CA GLU A 56 18.80 -25.79 4.30
C GLU A 56 17.78 -25.01 3.47
N GLN A 57 18.24 -24.17 2.53
CA GLN A 57 17.42 -23.32 1.68
C GLN A 57 16.48 -22.39 2.48
N ILE A 58 17.03 -21.77 3.54
CA ILE A 58 16.30 -20.86 4.42
C ILE A 58 16.66 -19.42 4.07
N LEU A 59 15.65 -18.60 3.77
CA LEU A 59 15.79 -17.16 3.59
C LEU A 59 15.41 -16.43 4.88
N PHE A 60 16.37 -15.75 5.51
CA PHE A 60 16.13 -14.75 6.54
C PHE A 60 15.93 -13.39 5.83
N SER A 61 14.68 -12.98 5.69
CA SER A 61 14.28 -11.90 4.78
C SER A 61 14.17 -10.53 5.44
N SER A 62 14.45 -10.43 6.75
CA SER A 62 14.19 -9.23 7.54
C SER A 62 12.72 -8.78 7.37
N ASP A 63 12.46 -7.50 7.10
CA ASP A 63 11.13 -6.96 6.80
C ASP A 63 10.46 -7.56 5.55
N GLY A 64 11.25 -8.11 4.61
CA GLY A 64 10.72 -8.76 3.41
C GLY A 64 9.82 -9.93 3.78
N PHE A 65 8.65 -10.03 3.13
CA PHE A 65 7.63 -11.06 3.38
C PHE A 65 7.00 -11.05 4.79
N GLY A 66 7.30 -10.05 5.63
CA GLY A 66 6.77 -9.95 6.99
C GLY A 66 5.32 -9.46 7.08
N ALA A 67 4.73 -9.64 8.25
CA ALA A 67 3.47 -9.01 8.63
C ALA A 67 3.40 -8.71 10.14
N HIS A 68 2.68 -7.67 10.53
CA HIS A 68 2.42 -7.40 11.94
C HIS A 68 1.24 -8.23 12.45
N MET A 69 1.52 -9.43 12.94
CA MET A 69 0.55 -10.27 13.64
C MET A 69 1.20 -10.97 14.83
N ALA A 70 0.62 -10.81 16.02
CA ALA A 70 1.00 -11.59 17.18
C ALA A 70 0.20 -12.90 17.21
N SER A 71 0.87 -14.01 17.51
CA SER A 71 0.27 -15.35 17.60
C SER A 71 1.09 -16.21 18.57
N SER A 72 0.47 -17.22 19.19
CA SER A 72 1.20 -18.28 19.88
C SER A 72 1.88 -19.25 18.90
N GLU A 73 1.40 -19.28 17.66
CA GLU A 73 2.00 -20.04 16.57
C GLU A 73 3.10 -19.23 15.88
N HIS A 74 4.17 -19.90 15.48
CA HIS A 74 5.33 -19.28 14.82
C HIS A 74 5.43 -19.63 13.33
N PHE A 75 4.74 -20.68 12.88
CA PHE A 75 4.81 -21.19 11.51
C PHE A 75 3.45 -21.09 10.83
N ASP A 76 3.46 -20.78 9.53
CA ASP A 76 2.29 -20.63 8.68
C ASP A 76 1.35 -21.85 8.69
N ASP A 77 1.90 -23.06 8.65
CA ASP A 77 1.15 -24.32 8.64
C ASP A 77 0.53 -24.70 10.00
N ARG A 78 0.86 -23.99 11.08
CA ARG A 78 0.25 -24.19 12.40
C ARG A 78 -0.85 -23.20 12.71
N LEU A 79 -0.92 -22.09 11.96
CA LEU A 79 -1.99 -21.12 12.14
C LEU A 79 -3.32 -21.71 11.60
N PRO A 80 -4.36 -21.85 12.44
CA PRO A 80 -5.66 -22.33 11.97
C PRO A 80 -6.22 -21.45 10.86
N ALA A 81 -6.77 -22.08 9.82
CA ALA A 81 -7.36 -21.42 8.65
C ALA A 81 -6.41 -20.49 7.86
N PHE A 82 -5.09 -20.69 7.95
CA PHE A 82 -4.13 -20.01 7.07
C PHE A 82 -4.52 -20.16 5.58
N PRO A 83 -4.43 -19.12 4.75
CA PRO A 83 -3.90 -17.78 5.04
C PRO A 83 -4.93 -16.77 5.55
N LEU A 84 -6.21 -17.11 5.70
CA LEU A 84 -7.30 -16.14 5.90
C LEU A 84 -7.06 -15.10 7.02
N PRO A 85 -6.70 -15.48 8.27
CA PRO A 85 -6.46 -14.50 9.33
C PRO A 85 -5.17 -13.68 9.12
N TYR A 86 -4.24 -14.17 8.30
CA TYR A 86 -2.92 -13.57 8.08
C TYR A 86 -2.85 -12.69 6.83
N ALA A 87 -3.62 -13.01 5.80
CA ALA A 87 -3.58 -12.38 4.48
C ALA A 87 -3.81 -10.86 4.56
N ARG A 88 -4.75 -10.40 5.40
CA ARG A 88 -4.99 -8.98 5.60
C ARG A 88 -3.79 -8.28 6.23
N GLN A 89 -3.10 -8.91 7.20
CA GLN A 89 -1.94 -8.30 7.85
C GLN A 89 -0.74 -8.23 6.91
N LEU A 90 -0.53 -9.27 6.08
CA LEU A 90 0.49 -9.24 5.02
C LEU A 90 0.21 -8.11 4.02
N LYS A 91 -1.03 -8.00 3.55
CA LYS A 91 -1.46 -6.94 2.62
C LYS A 91 -1.28 -5.56 3.25
N LYS A 92 -1.66 -5.40 4.52
CA LYS A 92 -1.54 -4.14 5.26
C LYS A 92 -0.07 -3.72 5.44
N TYR A 93 0.79 -4.67 5.79
CA TYR A 93 2.24 -4.44 5.91
C TYR A 93 2.83 -3.98 4.57
N TYR A 94 2.53 -4.70 3.47
CA TYR A 94 3.00 -4.32 2.14
C TYR A 94 2.49 -2.94 1.73
N ALA A 95 1.18 -2.68 1.84
CA ALA A 95 0.56 -1.44 1.38
C ALA A 95 1.12 -0.19 2.07
N ASN A 96 1.41 -0.29 3.37
CA ASN A 96 1.78 0.85 4.19
C ASN A 96 3.30 1.09 4.30
N ILE A 97 4.12 0.12 3.87
CA ILE A 97 5.59 0.18 4.01
C ILE A 97 6.27 -0.02 2.65
N LEU A 98 5.84 -1.02 1.89
CA LEU A 98 6.56 -1.53 0.71
C LEU A 98 5.99 -1.06 -0.63
N MET A 99 4.75 -0.57 -0.66
CA MET A 99 4.10 -0.05 -1.87
C MET A 99 4.98 0.90 -2.72
N PRO A 100 5.71 1.90 -2.16
CA PRO A 100 6.55 2.78 -2.98
C PRO A 100 7.74 2.08 -3.65
N PHE A 101 8.10 0.87 -3.22
CA PHE A 101 9.26 0.12 -3.69
C PHE A 101 8.94 -1.02 -4.65
N GLY A 102 7.70 -1.10 -5.18
CA GLY A 102 7.26 -2.20 -6.06
C GLY A 102 8.20 -2.50 -7.26
N ALA A 103 8.82 -1.48 -7.85
CA ALA A 103 9.81 -1.68 -8.92
C ALA A 103 11.07 -2.41 -8.43
N LEU A 104 11.58 -2.07 -7.24
CA LEU A 104 12.73 -2.73 -6.62
C LEU A 104 12.38 -4.17 -6.21
N ILE A 105 11.15 -4.41 -5.75
CA ILE A 105 10.67 -5.77 -5.43
C ILE A 105 10.61 -6.62 -6.70
N THR A 106 10.11 -6.08 -7.82
CA THR A 106 10.13 -6.78 -9.12
C THR A 106 11.57 -7.14 -9.53
N GLN A 107 12.53 -6.23 -9.37
CA GLN A 107 13.95 -6.49 -9.65
C GLN A 107 14.55 -7.54 -8.70
N LEU A 108 14.15 -7.54 -7.42
CA LEU A 108 14.55 -8.55 -6.45
C LEU A 108 14.11 -9.95 -6.90
N PHE A 109 12.87 -10.12 -7.37
CA PHE A 109 12.41 -11.40 -7.90
C PHE A 109 13.21 -11.85 -9.13
N ALA A 110 13.53 -10.93 -10.05
CA ALA A 110 14.38 -11.25 -11.20
C ALA A 110 15.78 -11.69 -10.77
N LYS A 111 16.35 -11.06 -9.75
CA LYS A 111 17.66 -11.41 -9.17
C LYS A 111 17.64 -12.77 -8.46
N ILE A 112 16.59 -13.05 -7.69
CA ILE A 112 16.37 -14.37 -7.05
C ILE A 112 16.34 -15.46 -8.12
N ALA A 113 15.62 -15.25 -9.22
CA ALA A 113 15.56 -16.18 -10.34
C ALA A 113 16.92 -16.35 -11.05
N GLN A 114 17.63 -15.25 -11.32
CA GLN A 114 18.96 -15.28 -11.94
C GLN A 114 19.98 -16.07 -11.11
N LEU A 115 19.91 -15.95 -9.78
CA LEU A 115 20.77 -16.67 -8.83
C LEU A 115 20.33 -18.13 -8.61
N GLY A 116 19.19 -18.56 -9.18
CA GLY A 116 18.66 -19.91 -8.99
C GLY A 116 18.31 -20.23 -7.54
N LEU A 117 17.96 -19.22 -6.73
CA LEU A 117 17.62 -19.42 -5.33
C LEU A 117 16.25 -20.09 -5.21
N THR A 118 16.18 -21.09 -4.35
CA THR A 118 14.95 -21.81 -3.99
C THR A 118 14.80 -21.77 -2.48
N PHE A 119 13.56 -21.81 -1.99
CA PHE A 119 13.28 -21.62 -0.57
C PHE A 119 12.47 -22.79 -0.05
N LYS A 120 12.96 -23.44 1.00
CA LYS A 120 12.18 -24.37 1.85
C LYS A 120 11.56 -23.65 3.04
N ILE A 121 12.19 -22.56 3.49
CA ILE A 121 11.69 -21.71 4.57
C ILE A 121 11.97 -20.25 4.23
N ILE A 122 11.00 -19.36 4.50
CA ILE A 122 11.20 -17.90 4.55
C ILE A 122 10.87 -17.44 5.97
N ALA A 123 11.85 -16.83 6.65
CA ALA A 123 11.77 -16.34 8.01
C ALA A 123 11.91 -14.80 8.02
N PRO A 124 10.80 -14.05 8.03
CA PRO A 124 10.81 -12.60 8.20
C PRO A 124 11.05 -12.20 9.66
N ASP A 125 11.38 -10.92 9.89
CA ASP A 125 11.53 -10.33 11.23
C ASP A 125 10.18 -10.20 11.96
N HIS A 126 9.07 -10.20 11.21
CA HIS A 126 7.74 -9.93 11.73
C HIS A 126 6.71 -10.95 11.23
N GLY A 127 5.95 -11.50 12.18
CA GLY A 127 4.84 -12.40 11.90
C GLY A 127 5.26 -13.86 11.87
N LEU A 128 4.72 -14.61 10.91
CA LEU A 128 4.91 -16.05 10.82
C LEU A 128 6.07 -16.42 9.89
N ILE A 129 6.71 -17.54 10.19
CA ILE A 129 7.70 -18.20 9.33
C ILE A 129 6.96 -19.07 8.32
N TYR A 130 7.25 -18.89 7.04
CA TYR A 130 6.68 -19.70 5.96
C TYR A 130 7.52 -20.94 5.76
N ARG A 131 6.93 -22.13 5.98
CA ARG A 131 7.56 -23.41 5.64
C ARG A 131 6.67 -24.31 4.76
N ARG A 132 5.40 -23.97 4.59
CA ARG A 132 4.46 -24.72 3.73
C ARG A 132 3.89 -23.90 2.58
N ASN A 133 3.60 -22.62 2.79
CA ASN A 133 2.88 -21.76 1.86
C ASN A 133 3.80 -20.68 1.25
N ILE A 134 5.00 -21.08 0.84
CA ILE A 134 6.00 -20.17 0.25
C ILE A 134 5.49 -19.55 -1.06
N ASP A 135 4.94 -20.38 -1.95
CA ASP A 135 4.42 -19.90 -3.23
C ASP A 135 3.31 -18.86 -3.07
N TRP A 136 2.50 -19.00 -2.01
CA TRP A 136 1.43 -18.04 -1.70
C TRP A 136 2.00 -16.64 -1.37
N VAL A 137 2.98 -16.55 -0.49
CA VAL A 137 3.55 -15.24 -0.10
C VAL A 137 4.36 -14.61 -1.24
N LEU A 138 5.08 -15.42 -2.01
CA LEU A 138 5.83 -14.94 -3.19
C LEU A 138 4.86 -14.40 -4.25
N ALA A 139 3.79 -15.13 -4.57
CA ALA A 139 2.79 -14.71 -5.53
C ALA A 139 2.06 -13.42 -5.10
N ALA A 140 1.76 -13.26 -3.81
CA ALA A 140 1.18 -12.03 -3.27
C ALA A 140 2.10 -10.82 -3.50
N TYR A 141 3.38 -10.94 -3.14
CA TYR A 141 4.36 -9.87 -3.36
C TYR A 141 4.57 -9.55 -4.85
N GLN A 142 4.64 -10.56 -5.72
CA GLN A 142 4.75 -10.35 -7.17
C GLN A 142 3.53 -9.61 -7.72
N LYS A 143 2.32 -10.02 -7.32
CA LYS A 143 1.07 -9.36 -7.72
C LYS A 143 1.06 -7.89 -7.31
N TRP A 144 1.39 -7.59 -6.05
CA TRP A 144 1.40 -6.21 -5.55
C TRP A 144 2.53 -5.37 -6.14
N ALA A 145 3.71 -5.96 -6.38
CA ALA A 145 4.84 -5.28 -7.02
C ALA A 145 4.57 -4.92 -8.48
N ALA A 146 3.77 -5.73 -9.19
CA ALA A 146 3.32 -5.42 -10.54
C ALA A 146 2.36 -4.21 -10.59
N GLY A 147 1.72 -3.86 -9.47
CA GLY A 147 0.83 -2.71 -9.37
C GLY A 147 -0.40 -2.82 -10.26
N ILE A 148 -0.87 -4.04 -10.52
CA ILE A 148 -2.07 -4.29 -11.32
C ILE A 148 -3.29 -4.13 -10.39
N PRO A 149 -4.16 -3.14 -10.62
CA PRO A 149 -5.36 -2.95 -9.81
C PRO A 149 -6.40 -4.03 -10.11
N GLU A 150 -7.23 -4.31 -9.12
CA GLU A 150 -8.47 -5.06 -9.24
C GLU A 150 -9.63 -4.11 -9.65
N PRO A 151 -10.74 -4.64 -10.21
CA PRO A 151 -11.94 -3.87 -10.53
C PRO A 151 -12.68 -3.46 -9.25
N LYS A 152 -12.06 -2.54 -8.51
CA LYS A 152 -12.45 -2.10 -7.17
C LYS A 152 -12.31 -0.59 -7.05
N ALA A 153 -13.31 0.02 -6.41
CA ALA A 153 -13.39 1.45 -6.18
C ALA A 153 -13.44 1.80 -4.69
N LEU A 154 -12.80 2.90 -4.30
CA LEU A 154 -12.90 3.45 -2.95
C LEU A 154 -13.47 4.86 -3.00
N VAL A 155 -14.43 5.14 -2.12
CA VAL A 155 -14.93 6.49 -1.84
C VAL A 155 -14.39 6.90 -0.47
N ILE A 156 -13.41 7.81 -0.46
CA ILE A 156 -12.70 8.24 0.73
C ILE A 156 -13.08 9.69 1.00
N TYR A 157 -13.68 9.99 2.14
CA TYR A 157 -14.20 11.34 2.39
C TYR A 157 -14.13 11.77 3.85
N ASP A 158 -14.32 13.07 4.05
CA ASP A 158 -14.75 13.64 5.33
C ASP A 158 -15.81 14.72 5.08
N THR A 159 -16.50 15.14 6.13
CA THR A 159 -17.59 16.11 6.07
C THR A 159 -17.73 16.89 7.38
N MET A 160 -18.30 18.10 7.31
CA MET A 160 -18.71 18.87 8.48
C MET A 160 -20.20 18.77 8.75
N TRP A 161 -21.01 18.94 7.69
CA TRP A 161 -22.47 19.07 7.76
C TRP A 161 -23.17 18.11 6.78
N HIS A 162 -22.61 16.92 6.62
CA HIS A 162 -23.19 15.80 5.86
C HIS A 162 -23.42 15.99 4.35
N SER A 163 -23.33 17.20 3.78
CA SER A 163 -23.47 17.39 2.32
C SER A 163 -22.49 16.55 1.48
N THR A 164 -21.19 16.57 1.81
CA THR A 164 -20.20 15.71 1.13
C THR A 164 -20.46 14.22 1.39
N GLU A 165 -21.03 13.87 2.54
CA GLU A 165 -21.39 12.47 2.86
C GLU A 165 -22.54 11.98 1.99
N LEU A 166 -23.59 12.79 1.79
CA LEU A 166 -24.67 12.48 0.87
C LEU A 166 -24.14 12.18 -0.54
N LEU A 167 -23.20 12.99 -1.03
CA LEU A 167 -22.54 12.73 -2.31
C LEU A 167 -21.73 11.44 -2.29
N ALA A 168 -20.99 11.18 -1.21
CA ALA A 168 -20.19 9.97 -1.07
C ALA A 168 -21.05 8.70 -1.14
N HIS A 169 -22.25 8.73 -0.54
CA HIS A 169 -23.24 7.65 -0.65
C HIS A 169 -23.76 7.48 -2.08
N GLU A 170 -24.03 8.56 -2.80
CA GLU A 170 -24.48 8.47 -4.20
C GLU A 170 -23.39 7.97 -5.14
N PHE A 171 -22.13 8.39 -4.95
CA PHE A 171 -21.00 7.82 -5.67
C PHE A 171 -20.84 6.33 -5.39
N LEU A 172 -20.93 5.92 -4.11
CA LEU A 172 -20.89 4.52 -3.73
C LEU A 172 -22.00 3.73 -4.45
N GLN A 173 -23.24 4.24 -4.44
CA GLN A 173 -24.37 3.59 -5.09
C GLN A 173 -24.13 3.45 -6.60
N GLY A 174 -23.67 4.50 -7.27
CA GLY A 174 -23.38 4.47 -8.71
C GLY A 174 -22.28 3.46 -9.08
N LEU A 175 -21.25 3.36 -8.25
CA LEU A 175 -20.20 2.34 -8.41
C LEU A 175 -20.77 0.92 -8.25
N THR A 176 -21.63 0.69 -7.26
CA THR A 176 -22.26 -0.62 -7.05
C THR A 176 -23.28 -0.96 -8.14
N ASP A 177 -24.02 0.01 -8.66
CA ASP A 177 -24.98 -0.16 -9.77
C ASP A 177 -24.25 -0.61 -11.06
N ALA A 178 -22.97 -0.23 -11.21
CA ALA A 178 -22.11 -0.69 -12.29
C ALA A 178 -21.56 -2.13 -12.09
N GLY A 179 -21.88 -2.79 -10.96
CA GLY A 179 -21.43 -4.14 -10.64
C GLY A 179 -19.97 -4.25 -10.14
N VAL A 180 -19.40 -3.14 -9.67
CA VAL A 180 -18.01 -3.06 -9.18
C VAL A 180 -17.97 -3.20 -7.66
N GLU A 181 -16.93 -3.85 -7.11
CA GLU A 181 -16.67 -3.83 -5.67
C GLU A 181 -16.34 -2.40 -5.24
N ALA A 182 -17.18 -1.81 -4.38
CA ALA A 182 -16.99 -0.45 -3.89
C ALA A 182 -17.01 -0.39 -2.37
N GLN A 183 -16.12 0.43 -1.78
CA GLN A 183 -16.06 0.63 -0.33
C GLN A 183 -16.09 2.11 0.01
N LEU A 184 -16.77 2.43 1.11
CA LEU A 184 -16.92 3.79 1.63
C LEU A 184 -16.08 3.96 2.90
N HIS A 185 -15.21 4.97 2.93
CA HIS A 185 -14.26 5.22 4.01
C HIS A 185 -14.39 6.67 4.51
N HIS A 186 -14.93 6.83 5.72
CA HIS A 186 -14.93 8.11 6.42
C HIS A 186 -13.61 8.28 7.19
N LEU A 187 -12.85 9.33 6.90
CA LEU A 187 -11.47 9.52 7.40
C LEU A 187 -11.36 9.60 8.93
N ARG A 188 -12.32 10.22 9.63
CA ARG A 188 -12.37 10.21 11.11
C ARG A 188 -12.83 8.91 11.76
N ARG A 189 -13.32 7.93 10.98
CA ARG A 189 -13.87 6.66 11.51
C ARG A 189 -13.03 5.43 11.13
N THR A 190 -12.14 5.58 10.17
CA THR A 190 -11.31 4.49 9.65
C THR A 190 -9.85 4.90 9.72
N HIS A 191 -9.01 4.08 10.34
CA HIS A 191 -7.59 4.40 10.44
C HIS A 191 -6.97 4.47 9.03
N PRO A 192 -6.13 5.47 8.71
CA PRO A 192 -5.55 5.65 7.37
C PRO A 192 -4.86 4.40 6.84
N SER A 193 -4.18 3.62 7.69
CA SER A 193 -3.49 2.41 7.25
C SER A 193 -4.42 1.29 6.79
N ASP A 194 -5.66 1.23 7.29
CA ASP A 194 -6.66 0.31 6.78
C ASP A 194 -7.19 0.76 5.42
N ILE A 195 -7.39 2.06 5.22
CA ILE A 195 -7.77 2.61 3.91
C ILE A 195 -6.66 2.36 2.88
N ILE A 196 -5.40 2.60 3.24
CA ILE A 196 -4.24 2.33 2.36
C ILE A 196 -4.14 0.84 2.00
N THR A 197 -4.51 -0.06 2.91
CA THR A 197 -4.58 -1.49 2.62
C THR A 197 -5.54 -1.78 1.47
N GLU A 198 -6.69 -1.10 1.44
CA GLU A 198 -7.67 -1.21 0.36
C GLU A 198 -7.21 -0.46 -0.90
N VAL A 199 -6.48 0.65 -0.76
CA VAL A 199 -5.92 1.41 -1.89
C VAL A 199 -4.98 0.56 -2.72
N LEU A 200 -4.22 -0.36 -2.10
CA LEU A 200 -3.20 -1.16 -2.78
C LEU A 200 -3.72 -1.78 -4.08
N ASP A 201 -4.89 -2.43 -4.03
CA ASP A 201 -5.53 -3.11 -5.17
C ASP A 201 -6.72 -2.36 -5.77
N ALA A 202 -7.17 -1.24 -5.19
CA ALA A 202 -8.20 -0.42 -5.83
C ALA A 202 -7.68 0.25 -7.11
N GLY A 203 -8.49 0.17 -8.18
CA GLY A 203 -8.24 0.82 -9.46
C GLY A 203 -8.82 2.23 -9.57
N LEU A 204 -9.87 2.55 -8.79
CA LEU A 204 -10.54 3.86 -8.80
C LEU A 204 -10.63 4.43 -7.38
N LEU A 205 -10.20 5.68 -7.21
CA LEU A 205 -10.22 6.39 -5.94
C LEU A 205 -11.01 7.70 -6.06
N LEU A 206 -12.09 7.83 -5.32
CA LEU A 206 -12.90 9.04 -5.24
C LEU A 206 -12.65 9.74 -3.91
N PHE A 207 -12.26 11.01 -3.94
CA PHE A 207 -11.88 11.80 -2.76
C PHE A 207 -12.86 12.92 -2.47
N GLY A 208 -13.55 12.83 -1.34
CA GLY A 208 -14.60 13.76 -0.92
C GLY A 208 -14.15 14.73 0.18
N SER A 209 -14.28 16.04 -0.03
CA SER A 209 -14.01 17.00 1.05
C SER A 209 -14.83 18.27 0.94
N PRO A 210 -15.44 18.77 2.05
CA PRO A 210 -15.99 20.11 2.04
C PRO A 210 -14.88 21.16 1.94
N THR A 211 -15.23 22.36 1.48
CA THR A 211 -14.31 23.51 1.59
C THR A 211 -14.36 24.13 2.97
N LEU A 212 -13.20 24.20 3.65
CA LEU A 212 -13.01 24.85 4.95
C LEU A 212 -11.90 25.90 4.82
N ASN A 213 -12.21 27.18 5.04
CA ASN A 213 -11.22 28.28 5.02
C ASN A 213 -10.37 28.32 3.73
N ASN A 214 -11.02 28.15 2.56
CA ASN A 214 -10.38 28.05 1.25
C ASN A 214 -9.44 26.83 1.06
N GLN A 215 -9.49 25.87 1.98
CA GLN A 215 -8.73 24.63 1.94
C GLN A 215 -9.67 23.41 1.85
N MET A 216 -9.09 22.25 1.56
CA MET A 216 -9.73 20.97 1.86
C MET A 216 -9.78 20.74 3.37
N PHE A 217 -10.64 19.83 3.81
CA PHE A 217 -10.74 19.47 5.22
C PHE A 217 -9.42 18.88 5.75
N PRO A 218 -8.98 19.18 7.00
CA PRO A 218 -7.65 18.82 7.47
C PRO A 218 -7.30 17.34 7.38
N THR A 219 -8.23 16.45 7.71
CA THR A 219 -8.04 14.99 7.63
C THR A 219 -7.81 14.52 6.19
N MET A 220 -8.41 15.19 5.20
CA MET A 220 -8.14 14.91 3.79
C MET A 220 -6.71 15.34 3.42
N GLY A 221 -6.25 16.49 3.91
CA GLY A 221 -4.87 16.95 3.71
C GLY A 221 -3.84 15.99 4.32
N GLU A 222 -4.09 15.52 5.54
CA GLU A 222 -3.28 14.50 6.22
C GLU A 222 -3.26 13.20 5.40
N PHE A 223 -4.43 12.69 4.99
CA PHE A 223 -4.53 11.45 4.24
C PHE A 223 -3.80 11.52 2.89
N LEU A 224 -3.97 12.61 2.13
CA LEU A 224 -3.30 12.80 0.85
C LEU A 224 -1.79 12.94 1.00
N THR A 225 -1.31 13.55 2.10
CA THR A 225 0.11 13.62 2.42
C THR A 225 0.68 12.21 2.63
N TYR A 226 -0.02 11.36 3.38
CA TYR A 226 0.40 9.98 3.61
C TYR A 226 0.38 9.15 2.31
N LEU A 227 -0.72 9.23 1.55
CA LEU A 227 -0.88 8.55 0.27
C LEU A 227 0.22 8.93 -0.74
N LYS A 228 0.57 10.22 -0.80
CA LYS A 228 1.62 10.74 -1.70
C LYS A 228 2.98 10.14 -1.41
N GLY A 229 3.33 9.97 -0.14
CA GLY A 229 4.57 9.32 0.28
C GLY A 229 4.66 7.85 -0.16
N LEU A 230 3.52 7.15 -0.21
CA LEU A 230 3.46 5.75 -0.64
C LEU A 230 3.41 5.56 -2.16
N ALA A 231 3.30 6.65 -2.93
CA ALA A 231 3.43 6.71 -4.38
C ALA A 231 2.65 5.62 -5.17
N PRO A 232 1.33 5.44 -4.91
CA PRO A 232 0.51 4.43 -5.60
C PRO A 232 0.56 4.57 -7.13
N LYS A 233 0.50 3.45 -7.84
CA LYS A 233 0.56 3.37 -9.31
C LYS A 233 -0.72 2.83 -9.91
N ASN A 234 -0.95 3.18 -11.17
CA ASN A 234 -2.03 2.64 -12.01
C ASN A 234 -3.43 2.82 -11.41
N LYS A 235 -3.71 3.99 -10.83
CA LYS A 235 -5.02 4.32 -10.24
C LYS A 235 -5.67 5.48 -10.98
N ALA A 236 -6.94 5.31 -11.31
CA ALA A 236 -7.83 6.38 -11.68
C ALA A 236 -8.28 7.12 -10.41
N ALA A 237 -8.41 8.43 -10.47
CA ALA A 237 -8.87 9.22 -9.34
C ALA A 237 -9.71 10.43 -9.74
N ALA A 238 -10.63 10.82 -8.88
CA ALA A 238 -11.41 12.05 -9.01
C ALA A 238 -11.76 12.64 -7.64
N ALA A 239 -12.02 13.94 -7.61
CA ALA A 239 -12.39 14.66 -6.39
C ALA A 239 -13.85 15.10 -6.42
N PHE A 240 -14.47 15.20 -5.25
CA PHE A 240 -15.81 15.74 -5.09
C PHE A 240 -15.98 16.47 -3.74
N GLY A 241 -17.06 17.25 -3.58
CA GLY A 241 -17.40 17.82 -2.28
C GLY A 241 -18.35 19.02 -2.31
N SER A 242 -18.82 19.39 -1.12
CA SER A 242 -19.68 20.55 -0.93
C SER A 242 -18.92 21.84 -0.56
N PHE A 243 -19.50 23.00 -0.84
CA PHE A 243 -18.93 24.30 -0.46
C PHE A 243 -20.01 25.35 -0.17
N GLY A 244 -19.66 26.42 0.54
CA GLY A 244 -20.58 27.54 0.81
C GLY A 244 -20.55 28.63 -0.25
N TRP A 245 -19.35 29.08 -0.66
CA TRP A 245 -19.18 30.17 -1.64
C TRP A 245 -18.07 29.91 -2.65
N SER A 246 -16.79 29.75 -2.25
CA SER A 246 -15.65 29.76 -3.17
C SER A 246 -15.15 28.39 -3.66
N GLY A 247 -15.39 27.30 -2.91
CA GLY A 247 -15.29 25.93 -3.44
C GLY A 247 -13.91 25.40 -3.84
N GLN A 248 -12.84 25.77 -3.11
CA GLN A 248 -11.46 25.40 -3.47
C GLN A 248 -11.10 23.93 -3.25
N ALA A 249 -11.73 23.23 -2.28
CA ALA A 249 -11.29 21.91 -1.83
C ALA A 249 -11.10 20.89 -2.96
N VAL A 250 -12.10 20.78 -3.85
CA VAL A 250 -12.05 19.84 -4.98
C VAL A 250 -10.88 20.15 -5.92
N GLY A 251 -10.64 21.42 -6.23
CA GLY A 251 -9.50 21.81 -7.07
C GLY A 251 -8.15 21.57 -6.40
N LEU A 252 -8.05 21.75 -5.09
CA LEU A 252 -6.83 21.46 -4.33
C LEU A 252 -6.55 19.95 -4.29
N ILE A 253 -7.57 19.12 -4.10
CA ILE A 253 -7.42 17.66 -4.14
C ILE A 253 -6.98 17.23 -5.54
N THR A 254 -7.65 17.70 -6.60
CA THR A 254 -7.26 17.38 -7.98
C THR A 254 -5.79 17.67 -8.25
N LYS A 255 -5.27 18.82 -7.81
CA LYS A 255 -3.84 19.15 -7.93
C LYS A 255 -2.92 18.17 -7.20
N GLU A 256 -3.30 17.69 -6.02
CA GLU A 256 -2.52 16.65 -5.33
C GLU A 256 -2.55 15.31 -6.08
N LEU A 257 -3.69 14.93 -6.67
CA LEU A 257 -3.81 13.73 -7.51
C LEU A 257 -2.89 13.82 -8.75
N GLU A 258 -2.83 14.98 -9.39
CA GLU A 258 -1.91 15.27 -10.50
C GLU A 258 -0.45 15.22 -10.05
N ALA A 259 -0.12 15.81 -8.89
CA ALA A 259 1.23 15.78 -8.33
C ALA A 259 1.69 14.35 -7.98
N MET A 260 0.75 13.48 -7.60
CA MET A 260 0.99 12.03 -7.41
C MET A 260 1.08 11.25 -8.73
N LYS A 261 0.83 11.88 -9.88
CA LYS A 261 0.75 11.27 -11.21
C LYS A 261 -0.32 10.18 -11.31
N LEU A 262 -1.42 10.35 -10.56
CA LEU A 262 -2.61 9.51 -10.73
C LEU A 262 -3.36 9.92 -12.00
N LYS A 263 -4.09 8.99 -12.59
CA LYS A 263 -4.94 9.28 -13.76
C LYS A 263 -6.17 10.04 -13.27
N VAL A 264 -6.17 11.37 -13.37
CA VAL A 264 -7.34 12.19 -13.04
C VAL A 264 -8.40 11.98 -14.13
N VAL A 265 -9.56 11.42 -13.76
CA VAL A 265 -10.61 10.99 -14.71
C VAL A 265 -11.82 11.92 -14.77
N HIS A 266 -11.83 12.99 -13.96
CA HIS A 266 -12.89 13.99 -13.95
C HIS A 266 -12.34 15.32 -13.41
N GLU A 267 -12.85 16.46 -13.88
CA GLU A 267 -12.46 17.80 -13.41
C GLU A 267 -12.86 18.09 -11.94
N GLY A 268 -13.76 17.27 -11.42
CA GLY A 268 -14.22 17.25 -10.03
C GLY A 268 -15.68 17.66 -9.87
N PHE A 269 -16.39 17.04 -8.94
CA PHE A 269 -17.83 17.25 -8.72
C PHE A 269 -18.08 18.16 -7.52
N LYS A 270 -18.68 19.34 -7.73
CA LYS A 270 -18.86 20.34 -6.67
C LYS A 270 -20.32 20.70 -6.50
N VAL A 271 -20.72 20.92 -5.25
CA VAL A 271 -22.11 21.21 -4.91
C VAL A 271 -22.17 22.33 -3.89
N LYS A 272 -23.09 23.28 -4.06
CA LYS A 272 -23.20 24.43 -3.15
C LYS A 272 -24.20 24.09 -2.03
N TYR A 273 -23.76 24.20 -0.77
CA TYR A 273 -24.54 23.85 0.42
C TYR A 273 -25.03 22.40 0.44
N ILE A 274 -26.34 22.18 0.48
CA ILE A 274 -26.99 20.87 0.60
C ILE A 274 -27.35 20.41 -0.82
N PRO A 275 -26.89 19.23 -1.27
CA PRO A 275 -27.21 18.73 -2.60
C PRO A 275 -28.70 18.59 -2.84
N GLU A 276 -29.18 19.09 -3.96
CA GLU A 276 -30.54 18.86 -4.44
C GLU A 276 -30.67 17.48 -5.09
N ALA A 277 -31.91 17.03 -5.30
CA ALA A 277 -32.19 15.71 -5.87
C ALA A 277 -31.51 15.48 -7.24
N GLY A 278 -31.43 16.52 -8.08
CA GLY A 278 -30.74 16.44 -9.37
C GLY A 278 -29.22 16.27 -9.23
N GLU A 279 -28.61 16.91 -8.23
CA GLU A 279 -27.17 16.83 -7.96
C GLU A 279 -26.80 15.46 -7.36
N LEU A 280 -27.66 14.91 -6.50
CA LEU A 280 -27.53 13.54 -5.99
C LEU A 280 -27.60 12.51 -7.14
N ALA A 281 -28.59 12.64 -8.02
CA ALA A 281 -28.73 11.78 -9.20
C ALA A 281 -27.51 11.90 -10.14
N ALA A 282 -26.97 13.11 -10.33
CA ALA A 282 -25.78 13.34 -11.14
C ALA A 282 -24.53 12.71 -10.51
N ALA A 283 -24.36 12.76 -9.19
CA ALA A 283 -23.27 12.10 -8.48
C ALA A 283 -23.32 10.57 -8.67
N ARG A 284 -24.51 9.97 -8.57
CA ARG A 284 -24.72 8.54 -8.84
C ARG A 284 -24.38 8.17 -10.27
N ALA A 285 -24.93 8.89 -11.25
CA ALA A 285 -24.68 8.65 -12.66
C ALA A 285 -23.18 8.80 -13.01
N LEU A 286 -22.49 9.76 -12.38
CA LEU A 286 -21.06 9.93 -12.55
C LEU A 286 -20.28 8.76 -11.94
N GLY A 287 -20.65 8.28 -10.74
CA GLY A 287 -20.06 7.08 -10.14
C GLY A 287 -20.14 5.87 -11.08
N GLU A 288 -21.32 5.62 -11.65
CA GLU A 288 -21.54 4.52 -12.60
C GLU A 288 -20.67 4.67 -13.86
N LYS A 289 -20.62 5.88 -14.43
CA LYS A 289 -19.78 6.19 -15.60
C LYS A 289 -18.31 5.93 -15.31
N LEU A 290 -17.78 6.46 -14.20
CA LEU A 290 -16.37 6.33 -13.84
C LEU A 290 -15.96 4.87 -13.63
N ALA A 291 -16.82 4.05 -13.01
CA ALA A 291 -16.61 2.61 -12.90
C ALA A 291 -16.51 1.96 -14.28
N ARG A 292 -17.48 2.20 -15.18
CA ARG A 292 -17.52 1.60 -16.51
C ARG A 292 -16.31 1.98 -17.38
N GLU A 293 -15.77 3.19 -17.22
CA GLU A 293 -14.66 3.69 -18.04
C GLU A 293 -13.27 3.31 -17.51
N ASN A 294 -13.15 2.92 -16.23
CA ASN A 294 -11.84 2.77 -15.59
C ASN A 294 -11.60 1.45 -14.87
N LEU A 295 -12.62 0.61 -14.69
CA LEU A 295 -12.53 -0.65 -13.94
C LEU A 295 -13.02 -1.88 -14.73
N LYS A 296 -13.19 -1.74 -16.05
CA LYS A 296 -13.53 -2.86 -16.95
C LYS A 296 -12.29 -3.41 -17.64
#